data_AF-A0A1A8HJZ1-F1
#
_entry.id   AF-A0A1A8HJZ1-F1
#
_cell.length_a   1.000
_cell.length_b   1.000
_cell.length_c   1.000
_cell.angle_alpha   90.00
_cell.angle_beta   90.00
_cell.angle_gamma   90.00
#
_symmetry.space_group_name_H-M   'P 1'
#
loop_
_entity.id
_entity.type
_entity.pdbx_description
1 polymer ?
#
loop_
_entity_poly.entity_id
_entity_poly.type
_entity_poly.pdbx_seq_one_letter_code
_entity_poly.pdbx_strand_id
1 'polypeptide(L)'
;FKECSASEVTLRDVCPEVVGRLIDFAYTARITVGEKCVLHLLLAAMRFQMEDVAKACCDFLTKHLEPANVIGIARFAEEIGCSEL
;
A
#
# COMPACT_ATOMS: atom_id res chain seq x y z
N PHE A 1 -1.39 -21.91 9.53
CA PHE A 1 -2.21 -22.35 10.69
C PHE A 1 -1.56 -22.14 12.07
N LYS A 2 -0.35 -21.59 12.19
CA LYS A 2 0.27 -21.28 13.50
C LYS A 2 -0.05 -19.86 14.01
N GLU A 3 -0.63 -19.01 13.18
CA GLU A 3 -0.98 -17.61 13.54
C GLU A 3 -2.34 -17.49 14.22
N CYS A 4 -3.27 -18.44 14.02
CA CYS A 4 -4.63 -18.33 14.58
C CYS A 4 -4.70 -18.42 16.11
N SER A 5 -3.62 -18.82 16.79
CA SER A 5 -3.53 -18.86 18.26
C SER A 5 -2.39 -18.00 18.82
N ALA A 6 -1.73 -17.19 17.97
CA ALA A 6 -0.66 -16.31 18.42
C ALA A 6 -1.26 -14.97 18.88
N SER A 7 -1.01 -14.58 20.12
CA SER A 7 -1.42 -13.25 20.64
C SER A 7 -0.63 -12.09 20.02
N GLU A 8 0.48 -12.40 19.35
CA GLU A 8 1.37 -11.44 18.71
C GLU A 8 1.77 -11.95 17.31
N VAL A 9 1.78 -11.06 16.32
CA VAL A 9 2.18 -11.36 14.94
C VAL A 9 3.33 -10.43 14.56
N THR A 10 4.44 -11.00 14.12
CA THR A 10 5.59 -10.22 13.64
C THR A 10 5.43 -9.94 12.14
N LEU A 11 5.12 -8.69 11.80
CA LEU A 11 5.13 -8.23 10.42
C LEU A 11 6.56 -7.88 10.00
N ARG A 12 7.15 -8.73 9.16
CA ARG A 12 8.48 -8.50 8.56
C ARG A 12 8.31 -7.79 7.21
N ASP A 13 9.28 -6.95 6.86
CA ASP A 13 9.32 -6.23 5.57
C ASP A 13 8.18 -5.21 5.35
N VAL A 14 7.64 -4.62 6.42
CA VAL A 14 6.66 -3.53 6.34
C VAL A 14 7.09 -2.36 7.21
N CYS A 15 6.96 -1.15 6.68
CA CYS A 15 7.23 0.07 7.44
C CYS A 15 6.19 0.24 8.56
N PRO A 16 6.60 0.52 9.81
CA PRO A 16 5.67 0.64 10.95
C PRO A 16 4.67 1.78 10.76
N GLU A 17 5.08 2.88 10.13
CA GLU A 17 4.18 4.00 9.79
C GLU A 17 3.07 3.57 8.83
N VAL A 18 3.37 2.70 7.87
CA VAL A 18 2.40 2.19 6.90
C VAL A 18 1.39 1.27 7.56
N VAL A 19 1.86 0.36 8.43
CA VAL A 19 0.98 -0.52 9.20
C VAL A 19 0.04 0.29 10.09
N GLY A 20 0.54 1.33 10.76
CA GLY A 20 -0.29 2.22 11.57
C GLY A 20 -1.42 2.85 10.77
N ARG A 21 -1.13 3.34 9.56
CA ARG A 21 -2.14 3.91 8.65
C ARG A 21 -3.17 2.88 8.18
N LEU A 22 -2.77 1.64 7.92
CA LEU A 22 -3.69 0.57 7.55
C LEU A 22 -4.60 0.18 8.72
N ILE A 23 -4.09 0.19 9.95
CA ILE A 23 -4.89 -0.03 11.16
C ILE A 23 -5.87 1.13 11.35
N ASP A 24 -5.43 2.38 11.23
CA ASP A 24 -6.32 3.54 11.26
C ASP A 24 -7.43 3.41 10.21
N PHE A 25 -7.11 2.99 8.99
CA PHE A 25 -8.11 2.72 7.96
C PHE A 25 -9.08 1.59 8.36
N ALA A 26 -8.58 0.48 8.90
CA ALA A 26 -9.42 -0.63 9.34
C ALA A 26 -10.44 -0.22 10.42
N TYR A 27 -10.08 0.74 11.29
CA TYR A 27 -10.95 1.21 12.37
C TYR A 27 -11.78 2.45 12.02
N THR A 28 -11.34 3.29 11.09
CA THR A 28 -11.98 4.59 10.81
C THR A 28 -12.52 4.72 9.37
N ALA A 29 -12.21 3.77 8.50
CA ALA A 29 -12.42 3.83 7.06
C ALA A 29 -11.80 5.09 6.39
N ARG A 30 -10.82 5.72 7.03
CA ARG A 30 -10.14 6.91 6.53
C ARG A 30 -8.65 6.65 6.43
N ILE A 31 -8.06 7.04 5.31
CA ILE A 31 -6.62 6.93 5.10
C ILE A 31 -6.10 8.16 4.36
N THR A 32 -4.94 8.64 4.80
CA THR A 32 -4.24 9.74 4.12
C THR A 32 -3.13 9.16 3.26
N VAL A 33 -3.29 9.28 1.95
CA VAL A 33 -2.27 8.88 0.98
C VAL A 33 -1.34 10.07 0.75
N GLY A 34 -0.03 9.86 0.82
CA GLY A 34 0.99 10.89 0.59
C GLY A 34 2.05 10.43 -0.40
N GLU A 35 2.61 11.35 -1.19
CA GLU A 35 3.50 11.06 -2.33
C GLU A 35 4.75 10.24 -1.97
N LYS A 36 5.29 10.43 -0.78
CA LYS A 36 6.49 9.68 -0.33
C LYS A 36 6.18 8.27 0.19
N CYS A 37 4.94 8.05 0.64
CA CYS A 37 4.55 6.81 1.31
C CYS A 37 3.56 5.97 0.49
N VAL A 38 2.99 6.51 -0.58
CA VAL A 38 1.95 5.85 -1.40
C VAL A 38 2.42 4.51 -1.97
N LEU A 39 3.70 4.40 -2.35
CA LEU A 39 4.27 3.15 -2.87
C LEU A 39 4.30 2.05 -1.80
N HIS A 40 4.85 2.37 -0.62
CA HIS A 40 4.89 1.42 0.50
C HIS A 40 3.48 1.07 1.00
N LEU A 41 2.57 2.04 0.95
CA LEU A 41 1.17 1.85 1.31
C LEU A 41 0.43 0.94 0.32
N LEU A 42 0.67 1.10 -0.99
CA LEU A 42 0.12 0.23 -2.02
C LEU A 42 0.63 -1.21 -1.86
N LEU A 43 1.95 -1.39 -1.68
CA LEU A 43 2.57 -2.69 -1.42
C LEU A 43 1.95 -3.40 -0.22
N ALA A 44 1.82 -2.66 0.89
CA ALA A 44 1.23 -3.21 2.10
C ALA A 44 -0.26 -3.51 1.89
N ALA A 45 -1.03 -2.61 1.28
CA ALA A 45 -2.44 -2.82 0.98
C ALA A 45 -2.66 -4.07 0.11
N MET A 46 -1.82 -4.30 -0.92
CA MET A 46 -1.90 -5.51 -1.73
C MET A 46 -1.51 -6.77 -0.94
N ARG A 47 -0.48 -6.70 -0.09
CA ARG A 47 -0.12 -7.82 0.79
C ARG A 47 -1.22 -8.17 1.80
N PHE A 48 -1.89 -7.17 2.35
CA PHE A 48 -2.99 -7.34 3.31
C PHE A 48 -4.37 -7.48 2.63
N GLN A 49 -4.40 -7.54 1.29
CA GLN A 49 -5.63 -7.66 0.49
C GLN A 49 -6.68 -6.57 0.79
N MET A 50 -6.22 -5.35 1.08
CA MET A 50 -7.07 -4.17 1.27
C MET A 50 -7.31 -3.47 -0.07
N GLU A 51 -8.25 -3.99 -0.85
CA GLU A 51 -8.54 -3.51 -2.22
C GLU A 51 -8.95 -2.03 -2.29
N ASP A 52 -9.75 -1.54 -1.33
CA ASP A 52 -10.16 -0.14 -1.28
C ASP A 52 -8.96 0.81 -1.12
N VAL A 53 -7.99 0.41 -0.28
CA VAL A 53 -6.77 1.18 -0.07
C VAL A 53 -5.86 1.11 -1.28
N ALA A 54 -5.71 -0.09 -1.87
CA ALA A 54 -4.90 -0.28 -3.07
C ALA A 54 -5.44 0.59 -4.23
N LYS A 55 -6.76 0.60 -4.43
CA LYS A 55 -7.40 1.42 -5.45
C LYS A 55 -7.21 2.91 -5.21
N ALA A 56 -7.37 3.37 -3.97
CA ALA A 56 -7.13 4.77 -3.61
C ALA A 56 -5.67 5.19 -3.86
N CYS A 57 -4.70 4.30 -3.57
CA CYS A 57 -3.29 4.52 -3.86
C CYS A 57 -3.00 4.57 -5.35
N CYS A 58 -3.57 3.67 -6.16
CA CYS A 58 -3.46 3.70 -7.62
C CYS A 58 -4.06 4.99 -8.21
N ASP A 59 -5.27 5.37 -7.80
CA ASP A 59 -5.91 6.61 -8.24
C ASP A 59 -5.07 7.85 -7.91
N PHE A 60 -4.42 7.86 -6.74
CA PHE A 60 -3.52 8.92 -6.32
C PHE A 60 -2.25 8.95 -7.19
N LEU A 61 -1.65 7.79 -7.45
CA LEU A 61 -0.47 7.66 -8.31
C LEU A 61 -0.76 8.12 -9.74
N THR A 62 -1.91 7.73 -10.31
CA THR A 62 -2.32 8.13 -11.67
C THR A 62 -2.58 9.63 -11.76
N LYS A 63 -3.13 10.25 -10.71
CA LYS A 63 -3.36 11.71 -10.66
C LYS A 63 -2.08 12.54 -10.47
N HIS A 64 -1.08 11.98 -9.80
CA HIS A 64 0.22 12.62 -9.55
C HIS A 64 1.34 12.08 -10.46
N LEU A 65 0.96 11.51 -11.61
CA LEU A 65 1.88 10.89 -12.55
C LEU A 65 2.55 11.98 -13.40
N GLU A 66 3.60 12.58 -12.87
CA GLU A 66 4.43 13.53 -13.60
C GLU A 66 5.45 12.80 -14.51
N PRO A 67 5.82 13.38 -15.67
CA PRO A 67 6.79 12.76 -16.59
C PRO A 67 8.17 12.52 -15.99
N ALA A 68 8.50 13.13 -14.84
CA ALA A 68 9.71 12.85 -14.08
C ALA A 68 9.62 11.55 -13.24
N ASN A 69 8.41 11.14 -12.85
CA ASN A 69 8.16 10.01 -11.94
C ASN A 69 7.61 8.77 -12.65
N VAL A 70 7.21 8.89 -13.93
CA VAL A 70 6.61 7.81 -14.73
C VAL A 70 7.50 6.58 -14.87
N ILE A 71 8.82 6.73 -14.99
CA ILE A 71 9.75 5.59 -15.10
C ILE A 71 9.81 4.81 -13.78
N GLY A 72 9.80 5.52 -12.65
CA GLY A 72 9.80 4.92 -11.33
C GLY A 72 8.49 4.18 -11.04
N ILE A 73 7.36 4.78 -11.40
CA ILE A 73 6.03 4.17 -11.23
C ILE A 73 5.84 2.96 -12.17
N ALA A 74 6.29 3.02 -13.43
CA ALA A 74 6.18 1.91 -14.37
C ALA A 74 6.99 0.68 -13.91
N ARG A 75 8.23 0.90 -13.50
CA ARG A 75 9.07 -0.17 -12.94
C ARG A 75 8.46 -0.76 -11.66
N PHE A 76 7.81 0.08 -10.86
CA PHE A 76 7.13 -0.35 -9.65
C PHE A 76 5.86 -1.16 -9.93
N ALA A 77 5.08 -0.78 -10.95
CA ALA A 77 3.93 -1.55 -11.41
C ALA A 77 4.34 -2.95 -11.88
N GLU A 78 5.49 -3.07 -12.58
CA GLU A 78 6.10 -4.35 -12.95
C GLU A 78 6.50 -5.19 -11.72
N GLU A 79 7.12 -4.60 -10.69
CA GLU A 79 7.51 -5.34 -9.47
C GLU A 79 6.32 -5.81 -8.63
N ILE A 80 5.18 -5.12 -8.73
CA ILE A 80 3.97 -5.46 -7.97
C ILE A 80 3.03 -6.38 -8.75
N GLY A 81 3.27 -6.57 -10.05
CA GLY A 81 2.38 -7.35 -10.92
C GLY A 81 1.02 -6.69 -11.11
N CYS A 82 0.93 -5.39 -10.90
CA CYS A 82 -0.30 -4.64 -11.09
C CYS A 82 -0.37 -4.16 -12.55
N SER A 83 -0.98 -4.97 -13.41
CA SER A 83 -1.08 -4.75 -14.87
C SER A 83 -2.02 -3.61 -15.28
N GLU A 84 -2.66 -2.93 -14.32
CA GLU A 84 -3.72 -1.93 -14.53
C GLU A 84 -3.32 -0.48 -14.14
N LEU A 85 -2.02 -0.23 -13.92
CA LEU A 85 -1.44 1.13 -13.82
C LEU A 85 -1.00 1.62 -15.20
#